data_AF-A0A3M7NDV0-F1
#
_entry.id   AF-A0A3M7NDV0-F1
#
_cell.length_a   1.000
_cell.length_b   1.000
_cell.length_c   1.000
_cell.angle_alpha   90.00
_cell.angle_beta   90.00
_cell.angle_gamma   90.00
#
_symmetry.space_group_name_H-M   'P 1'
#
loop_
_entity.id
_entity.type
_entity.pdbx_description
1 polymer ?
#
loop_
_entity_poly.entity_id
_entity_poly.type
_entity_poly.pdbx_seq_one_letter_code
_entity_poly.pdbx_strand_id
1 'polypeptide(L)'
;MSKCPDAKACLNDLVVPAMVEVSDKVDFTLSYIGTVDPNSDEVACLHGPSECLGNIIELCAAKEYPEPKIYLGFANCLTTDYARIPDRDLVAWCALDHGIDFNKVNECISAEDEGISLLRSSVERSRDSNVTKSCTVRLNNEIRCIRDGGKWYDCPGGSSVDDLVQDIEDLYNKTNNIGEALVDTIDDLIHDGRIEPQLALRVLANFDRVVSETLASNVRSRLTFKGHLETYRFCDDVWTFLVKDVKFKSEGDKEFHADKVKIVSCNSKRPGET
;
A
#
# COMPACT_ATOMS: atom_id res chain seq x y z
N MET A 1 -6.52 16.00 4.59
CA MET A 1 -6.71 17.46 4.46
C MET A 1 -5.32 18.10 4.41
N SER A 2 -4.95 18.78 3.32
CA SER A 2 -3.58 19.33 3.16
C SER A 2 -3.23 20.45 4.17
N LYS A 3 -4.22 21.17 4.70
CA LYS A 3 -4.01 22.24 5.69
C LYS A 3 -4.18 21.82 7.15
N CYS A 4 -4.22 20.52 7.43
CA CYS A 4 -4.49 20.02 8.77
C CYS A 4 -3.19 19.71 9.53
N PRO A 5 -2.99 20.24 10.76
CA PRO A 5 -1.79 19.95 11.55
C PRO A 5 -1.68 18.47 11.96
N ASP A 6 -2.81 17.79 12.18
CA ASP A 6 -2.81 16.35 12.47
C ASP A 6 -2.46 15.51 11.22
N ALA A 7 -2.78 16.00 10.01
CA ALA A 7 -2.32 15.38 8.76
C ALA A 7 -0.80 15.51 8.58
N LYS A 8 -0.23 16.68 8.89
CA LYS A 8 1.22 16.89 8.94
C LYS A 8 1.89 15.87 9.86
N ALA A 9 1.44 15.79 11.11
CA ALA A 9 2.01 14.85 12.09
C ALA A 9 1.84 13.39 11.63
N CYS A 10 0.70 13.04 11.05
CA CYS A 10 0.46 11.70 10.54
C CYS A 10 1.39 11.32 9.37
N LEU A 11 1.61 12.22 8.41
CA LEU A 11 2.56 11.99 7.32
C LEU A 11 3.98 11.91 7.85
N ASN A 12 4.39 12.85 8.70
CA ASN A 12 5.77 12.97 9.16
C ASN A 12 6.18 11.87 10.14
N ASP A 13 5.32 11.58 11.12
CA ASP A 13 5.67 10.75 12.27
C ASP A 13 5.30 9.26 12.06
N LEU A 14 4.42 8.95 11.10
CA LEU A 14 3.89 7.59 10.90
C LEU A 14 3.98 7.11 9.45
N VAL A 15 3.30 7.78 8.52
CA VAL A 15 3.09 7.23 7.15
C VAL A 15 4.37 7.25 6.32
N VAL A 16 5.10 8.36 6.25
CA VAL A 16 6.33 8.45 5.45
C VAL A 16 7.44 7.54 5.98
N PRO A 17 7.74 7.50 7.30
CA PRO A 17 8.70 6.54 7.84
C PRO A 17 8.33 5.09 7.52
N ALA A 18 7.07 4.68 7.75
CA ALA A 18 6.63 3.32 7.44
C ALA A 18 6.74 3.01 5.94
N MET A 19 6.35 3.95 5.07
CA MET A 19 6.44 3.80 3.62
C MET A 19 7.86 3.52 3.14
N VAL A 20 8.89 4.12 3.76
CA VAL A 20 10.29 3.83 3.38
C VAL A 20 10.62 2.34 3.50
N GLU A 21 10.03 1.66 4.50
CA GLU A 21 10.27 0.25 4.80
C GLU A 21 9.40 -0.70 3.97
N VAL A 22 8.15 -0.31 3.69
CA VAL A 22 7.13 -1.22 3.11
C VAL A 22 6.61 -0.79 1.74
N SER A 23 7.24 0.19 1.09
CA SER A 23 6.82 0.74 -0.22
C SER A 23 6.60 -0.30 -1.32
N ASP A 24 7.28 -1.46 -1.28
CA ASP A 24 7.13 -2.53 -2.27
C ASP A 24 6.00 -3.52 -1.94
N LYS A 25 5.31 -3.34 -0.81
CA LYS A 25 4.25 -4.23 -0.29
C LYS A 25 2.88 -3.59 -0.22
N VAL A 26 2.82 -2.26 -0.30
CA VAL A 26 1.60 -1.48 -0.08
C VAL A 26 1.32 -0.58 -1.27
N ASP A 27 0.07 -0.61 -1.73
CA ASP A 27 -0.47 0.41 -2.62
C ASP A 27 -0.95 1.61 -1.80
N PHE A 28 -0.11 2.63 -1.70
CA PHE A 28 -0.43 3.85 -0.95
C PHE A 28 -1.42 4.71 -1.74
N THR A 29 -2.41 5.26 -1.05
CA THR A 29 -3.40 6.17 -1.63
C THR A 29 -3.66 7.32 -0.66
N LEU A 30 -3.50 8.55 -1.14
CA LEU A 30 -3.96 9.75 -0.42
C LEU A 30 -5.45 9.98 -0.68
N SER A 31 -6.16 10.41 0.36
CA SER A 31 -7.55 10.83 0.24
C SER A 31 -7.85 12.01 1.17
N TYR A 32 -8.74 12.89 0.71
CA TYR A 32 -9.07 14.15 1.37
C TYR A 32 -10.51 14.15 1.84
N ILE A 33 -10.78 15.00 2.84
CA ILE A 33 -12.11 15.21 3.41
C ILE A 33 -12.62 16.54 2.88
N GLY A 34 -13.87 16.56 2.49
CA GLY A 34 -14.58 17.73 1.99
C GLY A 34 -16.07 17.43 1.83
N THR A 35 -16.79 18.39 1.28
CA THR A 35 -18.20 18.26 0.93
C THR A 35 -18.33 18.41 -0.58
N VAL A 36 -19.14 17.55 -1.18
CA VAL A 36 -19.42 17.56 -2.62
C VAL A 36 -20.79 18.17 -2.85
N ASP A 37 -20.91 19.12 -3.79
CA ASP A 37 -22.22 19.64 -4.20
C ASP A 37 -22.93 18.58 -5.06
N PRO A 38 -24.18 18.19 -4.72
CA PRO A 38 -24.95 17.26 -5.54
C PRO A 38 -25.41 17.84 -6.90
N ASN A 39 -25.38 19.16 -7.09
CA ASN A 39 -25.90 19.85 -8.26
C ASN A 39 -24.83 20.49 -9.15
N SER A 40 -23.54 20.35 -8.79
CA SER A 40 -22.41 20.88 -9.54
C SER A 40 -21.17 20.02 -9.32
N ASP A 41 -20.10 20.29 -10.07
CA ASP A 41 -18.79 19.65 -9.86
C ASP A 41 -17.98 20.27 -8.70
N GLU A 42 -18.58 21.21 -7.96
CA GLU A 42 -17.90 21.92 -6.89
C GLU A 42 -17.62 21.02 -5.67
N VAL A 43 -16.44 21.23 -5.09
CA VAL A 43 -16.00 20.60 -3.84
C VAL A 43 -15.63 21.69 -2.85
N ALA A 44 -16.17 21.61 -1.64
CA ALA A 44 -15.83 22.48 -0.52
C ALA A 44 -14.90 21.77 0.46
N CYS A 45 -13.81 22.43 0.84
CA CYS A 45 -12.84 21.93 1.82
C CYS A 45 -12.96 22.66 3.15
N LEU A 46 -12.61 22.01 4.25
CA LEU A 46 -12.85 22.50 5.61
C LEU A 46 -12.04 23.77 5.92
N HIS A 47 -10.85 23.92 5.33
CA HIS A 47 -9.99 25.10 5.50
C HIS A 47 -10.05 26.06 4.30
N GLY A 48 -11.15 26.02 3.55
CA GLY A 48 -11.45 26.94 2.46
C GLY A 48 -10.72 26.63 1.14
N PRO A 49 -10.83 27.54 0.14
CA PRO A 49 -10.40 27.27 -1.23
C PRO A 49 -8.89 26.96 -1.37
N SER A 50 -8.07 27.57 -0.52
CA SER A 50 -6.63 27.32 -0.51
C SER A 50 -6.26 25.88 -0.14
N GLU A 51 -7.05 25.22 0.70
CA GLU A 51 -6.90 23.79 0.99
C GLU A 51 -7.35 22.94 -0.20
N CYS A 52 -8.45 23.30 -0.87
CA CYS A 52 -8.88 22.55 -2.05
C CYS A 52 -7.80 22.54 -3.12
N LEU A 53 -7.19 23.69 -3.42
CA LEU A 53 -6.09 23.75 -4.37
C LEU A 53 -4.87 22.96 -3.89
N GLY A 54 -4.56 22.98 -2.59
CA GLY A 54 -3.53 22.12 -1.99
C GLY A 54 -3.79 20.63 -2.18
N ASN A 55 -5.03 20.18 -1.93
CA ASN A 55 -5.43 18.80 -2.13
C ASN A 55 -5.32 18.40 -3.61
N ILE A 56 -5.71 19.27 -4.55
CA ILE A 56 -5.58 19.04 -6.00
C ILE A 56 -4.10 18.91 -6.39
N ILE A 57 -3.23 19.79 -5.89
CA ILE A 57 -1.78 19.73 -6.14
C ILE A 57 -1.20 18.37 -5.70
N GLU A 58 -1.52 17.93 -4.49
CA GLU A 58 -1.04 16.64 -3.96
C GLU A 58 -1.61 15.44 -4.75
N LEU A 59 -2.88 15.49 -5.16
CA LEU A 59 -3.51 14.45 -6.00
C LEU A 59 -2.92 14.40 -7.42
N CYS A 60 -2.69 15.55 -8.04
CA CYS A 60 -2.03 15.64 -9.34
C CYS A 60 -0.59 15.13 -9.28
N ALA A 61 0.14 15.44 -8.22
CA ALA A 61 1.47 14.87 -8.00
C ALA A 61 1.42 13.34 -7.89
N ALA A 62 0.47 12.78 -7.13
CA ALA A 62 0.30 11.33 -7.02
C ALA A 62 -0.10 10.67 -8.35
N LYS A 63 -0.89 11.34 -9.19
CA LYS A 63 -1.25 10.86 -10.53
C LYS A 63 -0.05 10.84 -11.47
N GLU A 64 0.68 11.95 -11.57
CA GLU A 64 1.79 12.11 -12.52
C GLU A 64 3.05 11.34 -12.08
N TYR A 65 3.21 11.12 -10.78
CA TYR A 65 4.35 10.46 -10.17
C TYR A 65 3.88 9.38 -9.17
N PRO A 66 3.37 8.24 -9.65
CA PRO A 66 2.72 7.24 -8.80
C PRO A 66 3.67 6.47 -7.86
N GLU A 67 4.99 6.74 -7.90
CA GLU A 67 5.94 6.15 -6.95
C GLU A 67 5.73 6.76 -5.55
N PRO A 68 5.38 5.96 -4.51
CA PRO A 68 5.05 6.48 -3.18
C PRO A 68 6.11 7.36 -2.56
N LYS A 69 7.39 7.04 -2.78
CA LYS A 69 8.53 7.83 -2.27
C LYS A 69 8.55 9.26 -2.81
N ILE A 70 8.08 9.46 -4.04
CA ILE A 70 8.05 10.76 -4.69
C ILE A 70 6.84 11.56 -4.19
N TYR A 71 5.62 11.07 -4.42
CA TYR A 71 4.44 11.89 -4.16
C TYR A 71 4.09 12.03 -2.67
N LEU A 72 4.35 11.01 -1.83
CA LEU A 72 4.18 11.14 -0.37
C LEU A 72 5.29 11.99 0.25
N GLY A 73 6.51 11.90 -0.30
CA GLY A 73 7.60 12.81 0.04
C GLY A 73 7.19 14.26 -0.21
N PHE A 74 6.72 14.55 -1.42
CA PHE A 74 6.18 15.85 -1.81
C PHE A 74 5.03 16.34 -0.91
N ALA A 75 4.04 15.49 -0.62
CA ALA A 75 2.95 15.83 0.29
C ALA A 75 3.44 16.13 1.72
N ASN A 76 4.39 15.36 2.26
CA ASN A 76 5.01 15.61 3.56
C ASN A 76 5.83 16.91 3.58
N CYS A 77 6.52 17.23 2.48
CA CYS A 77 7.21 18.50 2.30
C CYS A 77 6.23 19.69 2.35
N LEU A 78 5.14 19.65 1.58
CA LEU A 78 4.13 20.70 1.56
C LEU A 78 3.48 20.90 2.95
N THR A 79 3.06 19.80 3.56
CA THR A 79 2.35 19.83 4.85
C THR A 79 3.25 20.27 6.00
N THR A 80 4.57 20.27 5.85
CA THR A 80 5.50 20.84 6.85
C THR A 80 5.22 22.33 7.09
N ASP A 81 4.86 23.07 6.03
CA ASP A 81 4.45 24.49 6.06
C ASP A 81 3.00 24.66 5.55
N TYR A 82 2.11 23.81 6.06
CA TYR A 82 0.72 23.68 5.60
C TYR A 82 -0.07 25.00 5.55
N ALA A 83 0.28 25.98 6.40
CA ALA A 83 -0.37 27.29 6.42
C ALA A 83 -0.19 28.06 5.10
N ARG A 84 0.98 27.90 4.47
CA ARG A 84 1.33 28.57 3.22
C ARG A 84 0.80 27.88 1.98
N ILE A 85 0.35 26.63 2.03
CA ILE A 85 -0.28 25.98 0.87
C ILE A 85 -1.39 26.89 0.29
N PRO A 86 -1.47 27.13 -1.03
CA PRO A 86 -0.68 26.59 -2.13
C PRO A 86 0.34 27.62 -2.66
N ASP A 87 1.06 28.31 -1.79
CA ASP A 87 2.10 29.28 -2.16
C ASP A 87 3.05 28.70 -3.20
N ARG A 88 3.22 29.42 -4.32
CA ARG A 88 3.91 28.89 -5.50
C ARG A 88 5.36 28.53 -5.20
N ASP A 89 6.05 29.33 -4.39
CA ASP A 89 7.46 29.10 -4.07
C ASP A 89 7.62 27.85 -3.20
N LEU A 90 6.71 27.62 -2.24
CA LEU A 90 6.67 26.39 -1.46
C LEU A 90 6.44 25.17 -2.37
N VAL A 91 5.44 25.25 -3.26
CA VAL A 91 5.10 24.13 -4.14
C VAL A 91 6.23 23.81 -5.11
N ALA A 92 6.81 24.82 -5.75
CA ALA A 92 7.92 24.64 -6.68
C ALA A 92 9.17 24.07 -5.98
N TRP A 93 9.46 24.53 -4.76
CA TRP A 93 10.59 24.02 -3.98
C TRP A 93 10.39 22.55 -3.59
N CYS A 94 9.23 22.18 -3.04
CA CYS A 94 8.93 20.79 -2.71
C CYS A 94 8.92 19.88 -3.95
N ALA A 95 8.43 20.39 -5.09
CA ALA A 95 8.43 19.64 -6.34
C ALA A 95 9.87 19.33 -6.78
N LEU A 96 10.75 20.34 -6.75
CA LEU A 96 12.17 20.19 -7.08
C LEU A 96 12.87 19.18 -6.15
N ASP A 97 12.66 19.26 -4.84
CA ASP A 97 13.31 18.41 -3.84
C ASP A 97 12.98 16.92 -4.03
N HIS A 98 11.76 16.63 -4.51
CA HIS A 98 11.27 15.27 -4.76
C HIS A 98 11.32 14.83 -6.22
N GLY A 99 11.97 15.59 -7.11
CA GLY A 99 12.13 15.21 -8.52
C GLY A 99 10.84 15.30 -9.35
N ILE A 100 9.89 16.13 -8.93
CA ILE A 100 8.63 16.41 -9.62
C ILE A 100 8.83 17.61 -10.55
N ASP A 101 8.53 17.43 -11.83
CA ASP A 101 8.36 18.54 -12.76
C ASP A 101 7.07 19.30 -12.42
N PHE A 102 7.24 20.50 -11.87
CA PHE A 102 6.14 21.40 -11.51
C PHE A 102 5.21 21.68 -12.70
N ASN A 103 5.71 21.70 -13.94
CA ASN A 103 4.87 21.96 -15.11
C ASN A 103 3.87 20.83 -15.34
N LYS A 104 4.26 19.56 -15.19
CA LYS A 104 3.33 18.43 -15.32
C LYS A 104 2.21 18.47 -14.29
N VAL A 105 2.56 18.81 -13.05
CA VAL A 105 1.56 18.99 -11.99
C VAL A 105 0.64 20.16 -12.32
N ASN A 106 1.18 21.28 -12.81
CA ASN A 106 0.39 22.43 -13.22
C ASN A 106 -0.52 22.14 -14.44
N GLU A 107 -0.06 21.30 -15.36
CA GLU A 107 -0.86 20.80 -16.48
C GLU A 107 -2.04 19.96 -15.98
N CYS A 108 -1.84 19.02 -15.05
CA CYS A 108 -2.94 18.28 -14.42
C CYS A 108 -3.93 19.19 -13.67
N ILE A 109 -3.43 20.21 -12.97
CA ILE A 109 -4.28 21.18 -12.26
C ILE A 109 -5.14 22.00 -13.23
N SER A 110 -4.58 22.35 -14.40
CA SER A 110 -5.20 23.26 -15.38
C SER A 110 -5.95 22.53 -16.50
N ALA A 111 -5.76 21.22 -16.62
CA ALA A 111 -6.49 20.37 -17.57
C ALA A 111 -7.98 20.40 -17.24
N GLU A 112 -8.82 20.41 -18.27
CA GLU A 112 -10.27 20.58 -18.16
C GLU A 112 -10.85 19.54 -17.20
N ASP A 113 -11.39 20.02 -16.08
CA ASP A 113 -11.99 19.29 -14.96
C ASP A 113 -11.13 18.22 -14.27
N GLU A 114 -9.88 17.99 -14.70
CA GLU A 114 -9.08 16.85 -14.24
C GLU A 114 -8.74 16.94 -12.75
N GLY A 115 -8.13 18.05 -12.32
CA GLY A 115 -7.80 18.25 -10.92
C GLY A 115 -9.02 18.25 -9.99
N ILE A 116 -10.13 18.83 -10.46
CA ILE A 116 -11.40 18.86 -9.72
C ILE A 116 -12.02 17.48 -9.63
N SER A 117 -11.99 16.70 -10.71
CA SER A 117 -12.46 15.32 -10.75
C SER A 117 -11.68 14.43 -9.78
N LEU A 118 -10.34 14.55 -9.76
CA LEU A 118 -9.49 13.86 -8.79
C LEU A 118 -9.88 14.20 -7.35
N LEU A 119 -10.08 15.50 -7.05
CA LEU A 119 -10.49 15.94 -5.73
C LEU A 119 -11.88 15.40 -5.36
N ARG A 120 -12.85 15.45 -6.28
CA ARG A 120 -14.21 14.94 -6.06
C ARG A 120 -14.19 13.45 -5.75
N SER A 121 -13.54 12.64 -6.59
CA SER A 121 -13.40 11.20 -6.37
C SER A 121 -12.67 10.88 -5.07
N SER A 122 -11.68 11.69 -4.69
CA SER A 122 -11.00 11.54 -3.41
C SER A 122 -11.92 11.81 -2.21
N VAL A 123 -12.75 12.85 -2.28
CA VAL A 123 -13.71 13.19 -1.21
C VAL A 123 -14.80 12.13 -1.09
N GLU A 124 -15.33 11.67 -2.22
CA GLU A 124 -16.31 10.57 -2.25
C GLU A 124 -15.74 9.30 -1.63
N ARG A 125 -14.48 8.94 -1.94
CA ARG A 125 -13.81 7.78 -1.33
C ARG A 125 -13.71 7.88 0.20
N SER A 126 -13.34 9.06 0.71
CA SER A 126 -13.31 9.32 2.16
C SER A 126 -14.69 9.19 2.79
N ARG A 127 -15.71 9.76 2.15
CA ARG A 127 -17.11 9.71 2.61
C ARG A 127 -17.64 8.29 2.65
N ASP A 128 -17.47 7.54 1.56
CA ASP A 128 -17.97 6.17 1.44
C ASP A 128 -17.28 5.21 2.42
N SER A 129 -16.13 5.62 2.94
CA SER A 129 -15.37 4.93 3.99
C SER A 129 -15.65 5.46 5.41
N ASN A 130 -16.65 6.33 5.58
CA ASN A 130 -17.02 6.98 6.84
C ASN A 130 -15.87 7.74 7.54
N VAL A 131 -14.91 8.25 6.77
CA VAL A 131 -13.78 9.02 7.31
C VAL A 131 -14.21 10.46 7.56
N THR A 132 -14.16 10.89 8.82
CA THR A 132 -14.57 12.24 9.24
C THR A 132 -13.45 13.04 9.90
N LYS A 133 -12.29 12.42 10.12
CA LYS A 133 -11.14 13.01 10.82
C LYS A 133 -9.89 12.95 9.96
N SER A 134 -9.13 14.03 9.92
CA SER A 134 -7.80 14.05 9.32
C SER A 134 -6.82 14.21 10.48
N CYS A 135 -5.94 13.26 10.78
CA CYS A 135 -5.61 12.09 9.97
C CYS A 135 -6.40 10.82 10.35
N THR A 136 -6.82 10.04 9.37
CA THR A 136 -7.24 8.64 9.55
C THR A 136 -6.37 7.78 8.64
N VAL A 137 -5.63 6.86 9.24
CA VAL A 137 -4.87 5.83 8.52
C VAL A 137 -5.77 4.62 8.36
N ARG A 138 -5.88 4.14 7.13
CA ARG A 138 -6.60 2.91 6.81
C ARG A 138 -5.64 1.88 6.26
N LEU A 139 -5.83 0.63 6.66
CA LEU A 139 -5.05 -0.52 6.21
C LEU A 139 -6.01 -1.63 5.83
N ASN A 140 -5.85 -2.20 4.65
CA ASN A 140 -6.76 -3.22 4.10
C ASN A 140 -8.25 -2.84 4.18
N ASN A 141 -8.58 -1.60 3.80
CA ASN A 141 -9.92 -1.00 3.86
C ASN A 141 -10.54 -0.81 5.26
N GLU A 142 -9.81 -1.10 6.33
CA GLU A 142 -10.27 -0.87 7.71
C GLU A 142 -9.56 0.33 8.34
N ILE A 143 -10.20 0.97 9.31
CA ILE A 143 -9.56 2.04 10.09
C ILE A 143 -8.49 1.41 10.97
N ARG A 144 -7.24 1.83 10.78
CA ARG A 144 -6.10 1.32 11.54
C ARG A 144 -5.68 2.25 12.68
N CYS A 145 -5.75 3.56 12.48
CA CYS A 145 -5.34 4.51 13.51
C CYS A 145 -5.89 5.90 13.17
N ILE A 146 -6.32 6.66 14.17
CA ILE A 146 -6.83 8.03 13.99
C ILE A 146 -5.99 9.00 14.81
N ARG A 147 -5.68 10.16 14.22
CA ARG A 147 -5.09 11.29 14.91
C ARG A 147 -6.02 12.49 14.84
N ASP A 148 -6.42 13.00 15.99
CA ASP A 148 -7.24 14.22 16.12
C ASP A 148 -6.83 14.98 17.39
N GLY A 149 -6.69 16.29 17.29
CA GLY A 149 -6.34 17.14 18.43
C GLY A 149 -4.97 16.81 19.03
N GLY A 150 -4.02 16.38 18.18
CA GLY A 150 -2.66 16.03 18.60
C GLY A 150 -2.52 14.68 19.32
N LYS A 151 -3.57 13.84 19.33
CA LYS A 151 -3.56 12.53 20.01
C LYS A 151 -3.90 11.41 19.04
N TRP A 152 -3.23 10.27 19.22
CA TRP A 152 -3.54 9.02 18.54
C TRP A 152 -4.58 8.23 19.36
N TYR A 153 -5.59 7.67 18.69
CA TYR A 153 -6.60 6.79 19.28
C TYR A 153 -7.19 5.86 18.21
N ASP A 154 -7.90 4.84 18.67
CA ASP A 154 -8.39 3.74 17.81
C ASP A 154 -7.27 3.09 16.98
N CYS A 155 -6.13 2.85 17.64
CA CYS A 155 -4.92 2.27 17.06
C CYS A 155 -4.65 0.90 17.70
N PRO A 156 -5.39 -0.16 17.34
CA PRO A 156 -5.08 -1.52 17.81
C PRO A 156 -3.64 -1.87 17.45
N GLY A 157 -2.92 -2.56 18.34
CA GLY A 157 -1.50 -2.87 18.16
C GLY A 157 -0.54 -1.71 18.42
N GLY A 158 -1.01 -0.46 18.53
CA GLY A 158 -0.20 0.72 18.81
C GLY A 158 -0.21 1.76 17.69
N SER A 159 0.55 2.84 17.87
CA SER A 159 0.58 4.03 16.99
C SER A 159 1.98 4.45 16.57
N SER A 160 2.97 3.57 16.78
CA SER A 160 4.34 3.78 16.31
C SER A 160 4.50 3.32 14.86
N VAL A 161 5.62 3.71 14.25
CA VAL A 161 6.02 3.25 12.92
C VAL A 161 6.16 1.73 12.89
N ASP A 162 6.85 1.15 13.87
CA ASP A 162 7.05 -0.30 13.98
C ASP A 162 5.72 -1.06 14.06
N ASP A 163 4.72 -0.54 14.80
CA ASP A 163 3.40 -1.17 14.89
C ASP A 163 2.71 -1.21 13.52
N LEU A 164 2.74 -0.11 12.77
CA LEU A 164 2.13 -0.05 11.43
C LEU A 164 2.88 -0.93 10.43
N VAL A 165 4.21 -0.94 10.48
CA VAL A 165 5.04 -1.81 9.64
C VAL A 165 4.73 -3.27 9.93
N GLN A 166 4.65 -3.67 11.20
CA GLN A 166 4.33 -5.04 11.60
C GLN A 166 2.95 -5.48 11.06
N ASP A 167 1.91 -4.65 11.20
CA ASP A 167 0.58 -5.00 10.69
C ASP A 167 0.55 -5.13 9.15
N ILE A 168 1.33 -4.29 8.46
CA ILE A 168 1.50 -4.38 7.00
C ILE A 168 2.21 -5.68 6.62
N GLU A 169 3.28 -6.04 7.32
CA GLU A 169 4.01 -7.30 7.08
C GLU A 169 3.10 -8.50 7.34
N ASP A 170 2.33 -8.49 8.42
CA ASP A 170 1.41 -9.57 8.76
C ASP A 170 0.36 -9.75 7.66
N LEU A 171 -0.27 -8.65 7.20
CA LEU A 171 -1.23 -8.71 6.09
C LEU A 171 -0.59 -9.13 4.77
N TYR A 172 0.59 -8.63 4.45
CA TYR A 172 1.30 -8.97 3.22
C TYR A 172 1.71 -10.45 3.20
N ASN A 173 2.15 -11.01 4.33
CA ASN A 173 2.48 -12.42 4.45
C ASN A 173 1.21 -13.28 4.35
N LYS A 174 0.15 -12.93 5.11
CA LYS A 174 -1.13 -13.66 5.13
C LYS A 174 -1.79 -13.73 3.75
N THR A 175 -1.78 -12.63 3.01
CA THR A 175 -2.43 -12.56 1.67
C THR A 175 -1.63 -13.29 0.58
N ASN A 176 -0.35 -13.59 0.81
CA ASN A 176 0.50 -14.27 -0.18
C ASN A 176 0.55 -15.79 -0.02
N ASN A 177 -0.16 -16.40 0.94
CA ASN A 177 -0.11 -17.84 1.15
C ASN A 177 -1.45 -18.44 1.61
N ILE A 178 -2.05 -19.28 0.77
CA ILE A 178 -3.23 -20.09 1.12
C ILE A 178 -2.98 -20.99 2.34
N GLY A 179 -1.73 -21.35 2.62
CA GLY A 179 -1.34 -22.07 3.82
C GLY A 179 -1.42 -21.22 5.09
N GLU A 180 -1.13 -19.92 5.02
CA GLU A 180 -1.24 -19.04 6.19
C GLU A 180 -2.70 -18.73 6.53
N ALA A 181 -3.57 -18.53 5.54
CA ALA A 181 -5.01 -18.41 5.78
C ALA A 181 -5.60 -19.65 6.49
N LEU A 182 -5.07 -20.84 6.17
CA LEU A 182 -5.41 -22.07 6.87
C LEU A 182 -4.89 -22.07 8.31
N VAL A 183 -3.65 -21.63 8.54
CA VAL A 183 -3.06 -21.52 9.89
C VAL A 183 -3.86 -20.56 10.76
N ASP A 184 -4.18 -19.37 10.27
CA ASP A 184 -4.99 -18.37 10.97
C ASP A 184 -6.36 -18.95 11.38
N THR A 185 -7.06 -19.59 10.44
CA THR A 185 -8.36 -20.22 10.74
C THR A 185 -8.23 -21.32 11.80
N ILE A 186 -7.13 -22.08 11.76
CA ILE A 186 -6.85 -23.14 12.73
C ILE A 186 -6.56 -22.53 14.11
N ASP A 187 -5.80 -21.44 14.19
CA ASP A 187 -5.47 -20.77 15.44
C ASP A 187 -6.72 -20.19 16.12
N ASP A 188 -7.63 -19.57 15.36
CA ASP A 188 -8.94 -19.12 15.86
C ASP A 188 -9.75 -20.30 16.45
N LEU A 189 -9.77 -21.45 15.76
CA LEU A 189 -10.47 -22.64 16.24
C LEU A 189 -9.82 -23.26 17.50
N ILE A 190 -8.50 -23.16 17.65
CA ILE A 190 -7.80 -23.58 18.87
C ILE A 190 -8.15 -22.63 20.02
N HIS A 191 -8.11 -21.31 19.76
CA HIS A 191 -8.42 -20.28 20.74
C HIS A 191 -9.85 -20.43 21.29
N ASP A 192 -10.81 -20.69 20.41
CA ASP A 192 -12.20 -20.95 20.75
C ASP A 192 -12.43 -22.32 21.42
N GLY A 193 -11.39 -23.14 21.59
CA GLY A 193 -11.47 -24.48 22.15
C GLY A 193 -12.27 -25.47 21.28
N ARG A 194 -12.45 -25.15 19.99
CA ARG A 194 -13.21 -25.97 19.03
C ARG A 194 -12.39 -27.11 18.46
N ILE A 195 -11.07 -26.97 18.41
CA ILE A 195 -10.12 -28.03 18.02
C ILE A 195 -8.94 -28.09 18.97
N GLU A 196 -8.39 -29.29 19.15
CA GLU A 196 -7.16 -29.49 19.93
C GLU A 196 -5.90 -29.21 19.08
N PRO A 197 -4.80 -28.72 19.68
CA PRO A 197 -3.53 -28.47 18.97
C PRO A 197 -2.98 -29.68 18.20
N GLN A 198 -3.21 -30.90 18.70
CA GLN A 198 -2.78 -32.12 17.99
C GLN A 198 -3.54 -32.35 16.68
N LEU A 199 -4.81 -31.95 16.62
CA LEU A 199 -5.61 -32.03 15.40
C LEU A 199 -5.14 -30.98 14.39
N ALA A 200 -4.89 -29.75 14.83
CA ALA A 200 -4.33 -28.67 14.03
C ALA A 200 -3.04 -29.09 13.30
N LEU A 201 -2.08 -29.67 14.02
CA LEU A 201 -0.83 -30.18 13.43
C LEU A 201 -1.08 -31.23 12.34
N ARG A 202 -2.09 -32.09 12.50
CA ARG A 202 -2.46 -33.09 11.48
C ARG A 202 -3.12 -32.46 10.26
N VAL A 203 -3.90 -31.40 10.44
CA VAL A 203 -4.52 -30.67 9.32
C VAL A 203 -3.44 -29.99 8.49
N LEU A 204 -2.51 -29.28 9.13
CA LEU A 204 -1.39 -28.62 8.46
C LEU A 204 -0.49 -29.61 7.72
N ALA A 205 -0.10 -30.72 8.35
CA ALA A 205 0.69 -31.75 7.68
C ALA A 205 -0.02 -32.38 6.47
N ASN A 206 -1.34 -32.54 6.54
CA ASN A 206 -2.11 -33.02 5.39
C ASN A 206 -2.20 -31.97 4.28
N PHE A 207 -2.37 -30.70 4.64
CA PHE A 207 -2.39 -29.60 3.68
C PHE A 207 -1.09 -29.54 2.88
N ASP A 208 0.06 -29.51 3.56
CA ASP A 208 1.38 -29.46 2.91
C ASP A 208 1.58 -30.61 1.92
N ARG A 209 1.23 -31.83 2.35
CA ARG A 209 1.33 -33.03 1.51
C ARG A 209 0.42 -32.93 0.29
N VAL A 210 -0.85 -32.58 0.48
CA VAL A 210 -1.85 -32.55 -0.61
C VAL A 210 -1.58 -31.41 -1.59
N VAL A 211 -1.17 -30.24 -1.11
CA VAL A 211 -0.83 -29.10 -1.98
C VAL A 211 0.37 -29.46 -2.85
N SER A 212 1.43 -30.02 -2.27
CA SER A 212 2.61 -30.44 -3.04
C SER A 212 2.25 -31.50 -4.11
N GLU A 213 1.44 -32.50 -3.75
CA GLU A 213 1.00 -33.55 -4.70
C GLU A 213 0.10 -32.97 -5.80
N THR A 214 -0.84 -32.10 -5.43
CA THR A 214 -1.83 -31.52 -6.36
C THR A 214 -1.16 -30.57 -7.34
N LEU A 215 -0.25 -29.71 -6.87
CA LEU A 215 0.51 -28.82 -7.75
C LEU A 215 1.37 -29.62 -8.72
N ALA A 216 2.07 -30.66 -8.25
CA ALA A 216 2.92 -31.48 -9.11
C ALA A 216 2.13 -32.31 -10.15
N SER A 217 0.94 -32.80 -9.80
CA SER A 217 0.16 -33.72 -10.65
C SER A 217 -0.85 -33.03 -11.55
N ASN A 218 -1.47 -31.94 -11.08
CA ASN A 218 -2.61 -31.32 -11.74
C ASN A 218 -2.27 -29.98 -12.41
N VAL A 219 -1.26 -29.25 -11.93
CA VAL A 219 -0.86 -27.98 -12.54
C VAL A 219 0.11 -28.25 -13.68
N ARG A 220 -0.43 -28.25 -14.90
CA ARG A 220 0.36 -28.45 -16.13
C ARG A 220 0.79 -27.14 -16.76
N SER A 221 0.13 -26.04 -16.44
CA SER A 221 0.42 -24.72 -16.99
C SER A 221 1.84 -24.32 -16.68
N ARG A 222 2.67 -24.17 -17.71
CA ARG A 222 4.04 -23.70 -17.55
C ARG A 222 4.11 -22.23 -17.90
N LEU A 223 4.88 -21.50 -17.12
CA LEU A 223 5.18 -20.12 -17.40
C LEU A 223 6.70 -20.00 -17.55
N THR A 224 7.14 -19.34 -18.61
CA THR A 224 8.56 -19.06 -18.86
C THR A 224 8.84 -17.60 -18.60
N PHE A 225 10.04 -17.27 -18.13
CA PHE A 225 10.37 -15.88 -17.84
C PHE A 225 11.80 -15.52 -18.23
N LYS A 226 12.01 -14.24 -18.50
CA LYS A 226 13.33 -13.62 -18.72
C LYS A 226 13.39 -12.33 -17.91
N GLY A 227 14.51 -12.03 -17.29
CA GLY A 227 14.72 -10.79 -16.55
C GLY A 227 16.18 -10.67 -16.11
N HIS A 228 16.49 -9.59 -15.40
CA HIS A 228 17.82 -9.29 -14.87
C HIS A 228 17.91 -9.72 -13.41
N LEU A 229 18.76 -10.70 -13.11
CA LEU A 229 19.00 -11.10 -11.72
C LEU A 229 19.71 -9.95 -10.98
N GLU A 230 19.08 -9.44 -9.92
CA GLU A 230 19.64 -8.39 -9.07
C GLU A 230 20.48 -8.98 -7.95
N THR A 231 19.92 -9.96 -7.21
CA THR A 231 20.63 -10.68 -6.15
C THR A 231 20.01 -12.04 -5.91
N TYR A 232 20.77 -12.94 -5.28
CA TYR A 232 20.31 -14.27 -4.91
C TYR A 232 20.87 -14.69 -3.55
N ARG A 233 20.14 -15.57 -2.86
CA ARG A 233 20.54 -16.16 -1.57
C ARG A 233 20.15 -17.64 -1.55
N PHE A 234 21.01 -18.45 -0.96
CA PHE A 234 20.70 -19.83 -0.61
C PHE A 234 20.88 -20.01 0.91
N CYS A 235 19.84 -20.49 1.59
CA CYS A 235 19.83 -20.73 3.03
C CYS A 235 18.86 -21.88 3.32
N ASP A 236 19.30 -22.88 4.07
CA ASP A 236 18.47 -24.00 4.52
C ASP A 236 17.67 -24.67 3.39
N ASP A 237 18.34 -25.03 2.30
CA ASP A 237 17.75 -25.66 1.11
C ASP A 237 16.69 -24.84 0.35
N VAL A 238 16.60 -23.54 0.66
CA VAL A 238 15.75 -22.58 -0.03
C VAL A 238 16.59 -21.59 -0.82
N TRP A 239 16.35 -21.52 -2.12
CA TRP A 239 16.85 -20.46 -2.99
C TRP A 239 15.88 -19.29 -3.01
N THR A 240 16.41 -18.08 -2.87
CA THR A 240 15.68 -16.84 -3.10
C THR A 240 16.39 -16.04 -4.18
N PHE A 241 15.65 -15.61 -5.22
CA PHE A 241 16.14 -14.76 -6.29
C PHE A 241 15.33 -13.47 -6.33
N LEU A 242 15.99 -12.32 -6.46
CA LEU A 242 15.35 -11.06 -6.81
C LEU A 242 15.70 -10.72 -8.25
N VAL A 243 14.69 -10.63 -9.11
CA VAL A 243 14.85 -10.44 -10.56
C VAL A 243 14.10 -9.16 -10.96
N LYS A 244 14.74 -8.30 -11.74
CA LYS A 244 14.21 -7.06 -12.30
C LYS A 244 13.83 -7.20 -13.77
N ASP A 245 12.96 -6.31 -14.24
CA ASP A 245 12.53 -6.21 -15.64
C ASP A 245 12.06 -7.56 -16.21
N VAL A 246 11.21 -8.25 -15.46
CA VAL A 246 10.81 -9.62 -15.77
C VAL A 246 9.71 -9.62 -16.82
N LYS A 247 9.93 -10.40 -17.87
CA LYS A 247 8.95 -10.71 -18.91
C LYS A 247 8.55 -12.16 -18.77
N PHE A 248 7.29 -12.37 -18.46
CA PHE A 248 6.64 -13.65 -18.32
C PHE A 248 5.92 -14.00 -19.61
N LYS A 249 6.03 -15.26 -20.04
CA LYS A 249 5.36 -15.81 -21.22
C LYS A 249 4.61 -17.08 -20.84
N SER A 250 3.29 -17.03 -20.98
CA SER A 250 2.38 -18.16 -20.76
C SER A 250 2.16 -18.98 -22.05
N GLU A 251 1.61 -20.19 -21.91
CA GLU A 251 1.34 -21.12 -23.02
C GLU A 251 0.38 -20.57 -24.10
N GLY A 252 -0.35 -19.49 -23.82
CA GLY A 252 -1.23 -18.79 -24.77
C GLY A 252 -0.63 -17.56 -25.46
N ASP A 253 0.71 -17.42 -25.47
CA ASP A 253 1.44 -16.26 -26.03
C ASP A 253 1.11 -14.90 -25.37
N LYS A 254 0.41 -14.94 -24.23
CA LYS A 254 0.17 -13.77 -23.39
C LYS A 254 1.44 -13.44 -22.63
N GLU A 255 1.96 -12.23 -22.89
CA GLU A 255 3.11 -11.68 -22.18
C GLU A 255 2.65 -10.81 -21.01
N PHE A 256 3.35 -10.96 -19.89
CA PHE A 256 3.17 -10.12 -18.70
C PHE A 256 4.52 -9.51 -18.33
N HIS A 257 4.48 -8.28 -17.84
CA HIS A 257 5.66 -7.58 -17.38
C HIS A 257 5.55 -7.33 -15.87
N ALA A 258 6.67 -7.47 -15.17
CA ALA A 258 6.81 -7.07 -13.79
C ALA A 258 8.17 -6.41 -13.60
N ASP A 259 8.19 -5.24 -12.95
CA ASP A 259 9.42 -4.49 -12.71
C ASP A 259 10.37 -5.24 -11.77
N LYS A 260 9.81 -5.97 -10.80
CA LYS A 260 10.56 -6.77 -9.82
C LYS A 260 9.78 -8.02 -9.41
N VAL A 261 10.49 -9.13 -9.30
CA VAL A 261 9.94 -10.44 -8.92
C VAL A 261 10.87 -11.09 -7.89
N LYS A 262 10.28 -11.55 -6.79
CA LYS A 262 10.95 -12.43 -5.83
C LYS A 262 10.56 -13.88 -6.10
N ILE A 263 11.53 -14.73 -6.39
CA ILE A 263 11.32 -16.17 -6.60
C ILE A 263 11.88 -16.89 -5.38
N VAL A 264 11.02 -17.62 -4.68
CA VAL A 264 11.43 -18.55 -3.61
C VAL A 264 11.27 -19.97 -4.13
N SER A 265 12.36 -20.71 -4.17
CA SER A 265 12.39 -22.09 -4.68
C SER A 265 12.94 -23.01 -3.62
N CYS A 266 12.11 -23.96 -3.20
CA CYS A 266 12.48 -25.02 -2.27
C CYS A 266 12.80 -26.29 -3.05
N ASN A 267 13.74 -27.07 -2.55
CA ASN A 267 14.06 -28.36 -3.15
C ASN A 267 12.88 -29.34 -3.01
N SER A 268 12.48 -30.01 -4.09
CA SER A 268 11.31 -30.90 -4.08
C SER A 268 11.61 -32.31 -3.53
N LYS A 269 12.79 -32.53 -2.92
CA LYS A 269 13.18 -33.86 -2.43
C LYS A 269 12.30 -34.26 -1.26
N ARG A 270 11.77 -35.48 -1.30
CA ARG A 270 11.04 -36.06 -0.18
C ARG A 270 12.02 -36.33 0.97
N PRO A 271 11.61 -36.16 2.24
CA PRO A 271 12.43 -36.59 3.37
C PRO A 271 12.80 -38.07 3.21
N GLY A 272 14.09 -38.37 3.00
CA GLY A 272 14.62 -39.74 2.89
C GLY A 272 15.04 -40.22 1.50
N GLU A 273 14.92 -39.43 0.44
CA GLU A 273 15.45 -39.78 -0.90
C GLU A 273 16.84 -39.12 -1.12
N THR A 274 17.89 -39.93 -1.30
CA THR A 274 19.24 -39.47 -1.69
C THR A 274 19.29 -39.03 -3.15
#